data_AF-A0A352UVZ0-F1
#
_entry.id   AF-A0A352UVZ0-F1
#
_cell.length_a   1.000
_cell.length_b   1.000
_cell.length_c   1.000
_cell.angle_alpha   90.00
_cell.angle_beta   90.00
_cell.angle_gamma   90.00
#
_symmetry.space_group_name_H-M   'P 1'
#
loop_
_entity.id
_entity.type
_entity.pdbx_description
1 polymer ?
#
loop_
_entity_poly.entity_id
_entity_poly.type
_entity_poly.pdbx_seq_one_letter_code
_entity_poly.pdbx_strand_id
1 'polypeptide(L)'
;MTLAPSIIERLARARGDLRMGVPVVLTSGTQAALAVAVEPLSPERLADLRALGAPELALTARRAQTLRAIAYDGDIVRLAVPEAAQVDWLGAMADPADDLDMPMKGPFRC
;
A
#
# COMPACT_ATOMS: atom_id res chain seq x y z
N MET A 1 34.36 0.76 12.60
CA MET A 1 33.31 0.35 11.66
C MET A 1 32.16 -0.24 12.46
N THR A 2 30.94 0.25 12.25
CA THR A 2 29.77 -0.20 13.03
C THR A 2 29.16 -1.44 12.40
N LEU A 3 28.66 -2.38 13.20
CA LEU A 3 27.88 -3.53 12.72
C LEU A 3 26.46 -3.14 12.24
N ALA A 4 26.07 -1.87 12.38
CA ALA A 4 24.80 -1.36 11.89
C ALA A 4 24.81 -1.23 10.36
N PRO A 5 23.71 -1.58 9.67
CA PRO A 5 23.61 -1.43 8.23
C PRO A 5 23.61 0.04 7.83
N SER A 6 24.29 0.34 6.73
CA SER A 6 24.22 1.63 6.04
C SER A 6 22.81 1.91 5.49
N ILE A 7 22.56 3.16 5.13
CA ILE A 7 21.27 3.55 4.52
C ILE A 7 20.98 2.79 3.22
N ILE A 8 22.01 2.52 2.41
CA ILE A 8 21.88 1.78 1.15
C ILE A 8 21.51 0.32 1.42
N GLU A 9 22.13 -0.32 2.43
CA GLU A 9 21.80 -1.69 2.82
C GLU A 9 20.39 -1.80 3.42
N ARG A 10 19.96 -0.82 4.22
CA ARG A 10 18.58 -0.75 4.73
C ARG A 10 17.57 -0.60 3.60
N LEU A 11 17.84 0.27 2.63
CA LEU A 11 16.98 0.45 1.46
C LEU A 11 16.92 -0.81 0.59
N ALA A 12 18.05 -1.48 0.37
CA ALA A 12 18.10 -2.72 -0.38
C ALA A 12 17.29 -3.83 0.30
N ARG A 13 17.40 -3.96 1.63
CA ARG A 13 16.61 -4.91 2.43
C ARG A 13 15.13 -4.59 2.37
N ALA A 14 14.73 -3.33 2.63
CA ALA A 14 13.32 -2.94 2.57
C ALA A 14 12.67 -3.24 1.20
N ARG A 15 13.39 -3.02 0.09
CA ARG A 15 12.91 -3.39 -1.26
C ARG A 15 12.80 -4.90 -1.45
N GLY A 16 13.73 -5.68 -0.90
CA GLY A 16 13.66 -7.14 -0.92
C GLY A 16 12.49 -7.67 -0.11
N ASP A 17 12.33 -7.16 1.11
CA ASP A 17 11.26 -7.49 2.04
C ASP A 17 9.89 -7.24 1.39
N LEU A 18 9.68 -6.04 0.84
CA LEU A 18 8.44 -5.70 0.15
C LEU A 18 8.12 -6.63 -1.02
N ARG A 19 9.12 -7.08 -1.80
CA ARG A 19 8.91 -8.06 -2.89
C ARG A 19 8.53 -9.45 -2.39
N MET A 20 8.95 -9.81 -1.18
CA MET A 20 8.56 -11.05 -0.50
C MET A 20 7.26 -10.87 0.32
N GLY A 21 6.62 -9.70 0.22
CA GLY A 21 5.44 -9.31 1.00
C GLY A 21 5.71 -9.08 2.50
N VAL A 22 6.98 -9.08 2.91
CA VAL A 22 7.36 -8.81 4.30
C VAL A 22 7.09 -7.32 4.60
N PRO A 23 6.34 -7.00 5.66
CA PRO A 23 6.08 -5.62 6.03
C PRO A 23 7.35 -4.87 6.41
N VAL A 24 7.41 -3.59 6.09
CA VAL A 24 8.51 -2.68 6.48
C VAL A 24 7.96 -1.54 7.33
N VAL A 25 8.78 -1.02 8.24
CA VAL A 25 8.43 0.16 9.04
C VAL A 25 9.11 1.38 8.45
N LEU A 26 8.30 2.38 8.08
CA LEU A 26 8.75 3.71 7.70
C LEU A 26 8.65 4.62 8.92
N THR A 27 9.68 5.43 9.16
CA THR A 27 9.70 6.38 10.28
C THR A 27 9.96 7.79 9.78
N SER A 28 9.30 8.77 10.39
CA SER A 28 9.50 10.20 10.13
C SER A 28 9.36 10.97 11.46
N GLY A 29 10.47 11.46 12.00
CA GLY A 29 10.48 12.09 13.33
C GLY A 29 9.94 11.13 14.41
N THR A 30 8.85 11.52 15.06
CA THR A 30 8.17 10.71 16.09
C THR A 30 7.06 9.82 15.52
N GLN A 31 6.83 9.85 14.22
CA GLN A 31 5.80 9.06 13.54
C GLN A 31 6.38 7.80 12.91
N ALA A 32 5.58 6.75 12.85
CA ALA A 32 5.90 5.52 12.16
C ALA A 32 4.68 4.97 11.43
N ALA A 33 4.91 4.28 10.32
CA ALA A 33 3.91 3.56 9.56
C ALA A 33 4.42 2.16 9.23
N LEU A 34 3.55 1.16 9.39
CA LEU A 34 3.77 -0.18 8.87
C LEU A 34 3.27 -0.22 7.42
N ALA A 35 4.15 -0.55 6.48
CA ALA A 35 3.83 -0.56 5.05
C ALA A 35 4.03 -1.96 4.47
N VAL A 36 3.13 -2.34 3.56
CA VAL A 36 3.19 -3.58 2.77
C VAL A 36 3.04 -3.25 1.29
N ALA A 37 3.58 -4.11 0.44
CA ALA A 37 3.27 -4.08 -0.99
C ALA A 37 1.97 -4.84 -1.23
N VAL A 38 1.09 -4.29 -2.08
CA VAL A 38 -0.20 -4.91 -2.42
C VAL A 38 -0.02 -6.15 -3.28
N GLU A 39 0.90 -6.14 -4.24
CA GLU A 39 1.13 -7.24 -5.19
C GLU A 39 1.35 -8.61 -4.51
N PRO A 40 2.22 -8.75 -3.48
CA PRO A 40 2.41 -10.01 -2.75
C PRO A 40 1.56 -10.11 -1.46
N LEU A 41 0.53 -9.27 -1.29
CA LEU A 41 -0.26 -9.26 -0.05
C LEU A 41 -1.17 -10.49 0.03
N SER A 42 -1.05 -11.26 1.12
CA SER A 42 -1.93 -12.40 1.38
C SER A 42 -3.14 -12.00 2.24
N PRO A 43 -4.25 -12.76 2.17
CA PRO A 43 -5.42 -12.53 3.02
C PRO A 43 -5.10 -12.55 4.53
N GLU A 44 -4.21 -13.44 4.95
CA GLU A 44 -3.78 -13.56 6.35
C GLU A 44 -3.06 -12.29 6.81
N ARG A 45 -2.12 -11.78 5.99
CA ARG A 45 -1.42 -10.53 6.30
C ARG A 45 -2.36 -9.33 6.28
N LEU A 46 -3.36 -9.29 5.40
CA LEU A 46 -4.36 -8.23 5.41
C LEU A 46 -5.19 -8.26 6.72
N ALA A 47 -5.55 -9.45 7.20
CA ALA A 47 -6.23 -9.62 8.47
C ALA A 47 -5.36 -9.15 9.65
N ASP A 48 -4.07 -9.51 9.67
CA ASP A 48 -3.12 -9.05 10.69
C ASP A 48 -2.97 -7.52 10.68
N LEU A 49 -2.88 -6.90 9.50
CA LEU A 49 -2.83 -5.44 9.38
C LEU A 49 -4.08 -4.76 9.94
N ARG A 50 -5.27 -5.32 9.68
CA ARG A 50 -6.53 -4.80 10.23
C ARG A 50 -6.63 -4.94 11.75
N ALA A 51 -6.00 -5.97 12.32
CA ALA A 51 -5.93 -6.13 13.77
C ALA A 51 -5.06 -5.04 14.44
N LEU A 52 -4.11 -4.45 13.69
CA LEU A 52 -3.25 -3.36 14.17
C LEU A 52 -3.88 -1.97 14.01
N GLY A 53 -4.83 -1.80 13.10
CA GLY A 53 -5.50 -0.51 12.87
C GLY A 53 -6.28 -0.47 11.56
N ALA A 54 -6.67 0.74 11.14
CA ALA A 54 -7.35 0.96 9.86
C ALA A 54 -6.31 1.18 8.75
N PRO A 55 -6.12 0.23 7.82
CA PRO A 55 -5.18 0.41 6.72
C PRO A 55 -5.71 1.41 5.70
N GLU A 56 -4.77 2.08 5.04
CA GLU A 56 -5.03 2.95 3.91
C GLU A 56 -4.25 2.45 2.69
N LEU A 57 -4.83 2.62 1.52
CA LEU A 57 -4.21 2.28 0.25
C LEU A 57 -3.55 3.53 -0.35
N ALA A 58 -2.23 3.50 -0.47
CA ALA A 58 -1.47 4.54 -1.17
C ALA A 58 -1.34 4.21 -2.66
N LEU A 59 -1.81 5.11 -3.53
CA LEU A 59 -1.72 5.00 -4.98
C LEU A 59 -0.94 6.19 -5.54
N THR A 60 -0.22 5.96 -6.64
CA THR A 60 0.40 7.06 -7.40
C THR A 60 -0.68 7.95 -8.04
N ALA A 61 -0.38 9.24 -8.24
CA ALA A 61 -1.28 10.17 -8.92
C ALA A 61 -1.72 9.65 -10.29
N ARG A 62 -0.82 9.03 -11.06
CA ARG A 62 -1.15 8.43 -12.36
C ARG A 62 -2.24 7.36 -12.24
N ARG A 63 -2.14 6.47 -11.26
CA ARG A 63 -3.14 5.41 -11.04
C ARG A 63 -4.46 5.99 -10.55
N ALA A 64 -4.40 6.94 -9.61
CA ALA A 64 -5.58 7.61 -9.08
C ALA A 64 -6.37 8.37 -10.16
N GLN A 65 -5.68 9.01 -11.12
CA GLN A 65 -6.31 9.66 -12.27
C GLN A 65 -7.12 8.67 -13.11
N THR A 66 -6.60 7.47 -13.39
CA THR A 66 -7.34 6.40 -14.10
C THR A 66 -8.62 6.03 -13.34
N LEU A 67 -8.54 5.94 -12.01
CA LEU A 67 -9.66 5.57 -11.15
C LEU A 67 -10.63 6.73 -10.89
N ARG A 68 -10.33 7.95 -11.37
CA ARG A 68 -11.04 9.20 -11.02
C ARG A 68 -11.13 9.44 -9.50
N ALA A 69 -10.12 8.97 -8.76
CA ALA A 69 -9.94 9.31 -7.35
C ALA A 69 -9.28 10.69 -7.26
N ILE A 70 -9.81 11.58 -6.41
CA ILE A 70 -9.28 12.94 -6.24
C ILE A 70 -7.97 12.85 -5.44
N ALA A 71 -6.89 13.37 -6.01
CA ALA A 71 -5.61 13.45 -5.32
C ALA A 71 -5.55 14.70 -4.43
N TYR A 72 -5.39 14.49 -3.12
CA TYR A 72 -5.25 15.59 -2.15
C TYR A 72 -3.78 15.92 -1.84
N ASP A 73 -2.86 14.95 -1.98
CA ASP A 73 -1.44 15.07 -1.60
C ASP A 73 -0.49 15.31 -2.80
N GLY A 74 -0.99 15.83 -3.92
CA GLY A 74 -0.19 16.29 -5.06
C GLY A 74 0.36 15.19 -5.98
N ASP A 75 1.04 14.17 -5.44
CA ASP A 75 1.67 13.08 -6.22
C ASP A 75 1.22 11.67 -5.82
N ILE A 76 0.56 11.53 -4.67
CA ILE A 76 -0.05 10.30 -4.18
C ILE A 76 -1.49 10.54 -3.73
N VAL A 77 -2.26 9.45 -3.69
CA VAL A 77 -3.61 9.42 -3.13
C VAL A 77 -3.65 8.34 -2.07
N ARG A 78 -4.20 8.68 -0.91
CA ARG A 78 -4.49 7.75 0.18
C ARG A 78 -5.98 7.49 0.18
N LEU A 79 -6.36 6.22 0.09
CA LEU A 79 -7.75 5.79 0.10
C LEU A 79 -8.00 4.99 1.37
N ALA A 80 -9.08 5.30 2.08
CA ALA A 80 -9.52 4.45 3.17
C ALA A 80 -9.88 3.05 2.62
N VAL A 81 -9.33 1.99 3.21
CA VAL A 81 -9.65 0.61 2.80
C VAL A 81 -10.99 0.21 3.43
N PRO A 82 -12.04 -0.10 2.63
CA PRO A 82 -13.30 -0.58 3.19
C PRO A 82 -13.10 -1.86 4.00
N GLU A 83 -13.90 -2.07 5.04
CA GLU A 83 -13.83 -3.27 5.89
C GLU A 83 -14.09 -4.56 5.09
N ALA A 84 -15.01 -4.50 4.12
CA ALA A 84 -15.33 -5.62 3.24
C ALA A 84 -14.30 -5.87 2.12
N ALA A 85 -13.37 -4.94 1.87
CA ALA A 85 -12.40 -5.09 0.79
C ALA A 85 -11.48 -6.29 1.06
N GLN A 86 -11.18 -7.05 0.02
CA GLN A 86 -10.26 -8.18 0.09
C GLN A 86 -9.02 -7.89 -0.76
N VAL A 87 -8.04 -8.79 -0.73
CA VAL A 87 -6.76 -8.61 -1.44
C VAL A 87 -6.92 -8.45 -2.95
N ASP A 88 -7.95 -9.06 -3.54
CA ASP A 88 -8.32 -8.90 -4.95
C ASP A 88 -8.79 -7.47 -5.27
N TRP A 89 -9.60 -6.86 -4.40
CA TRP A 89 -10.00 -5.46 -4.55
C TRP A 89 -8.78 -4.53 -4.44
N LEU A 90 -7.88 -4.78 -3.49
CA LEU A 90 -6.63 -4.00 -3.36
C LEU A 90 -5.76 -4.15 -4.61
N GLY A 91 -5.61 -5.37 -5.12
CA GLY A 91 -4.89 -5.66 -6.36
C GLY A 91 -5.50 -4.93 -7.55
N ALA A 92 -6.81 -5.03 -7.73
CA ALA A 92 -7.55 -4.32 -8.78
C ALA A 92 -7.41 -2.80 -8.66
N MET A 93 -7.29 -2.25 -7.46
CA MET A 93 -7.03 -0.82 -7.27
C MET A 93 -5.59 -0.43 -7.65
N ALA A 94 -4.61 -1.31 -7.43
CA ALA A 94 -3.21 -1.06 -7.75
C ALA A 94 -2.89 -1.26 -9.24
N ASP A 95 -3.42 -2.31 -9.88
CA ASP A 95 -3.06 -2.72 -11.24
C ASP A 95 -4.14 -2.34 -12.28
N PRO A 96 -3.82 -1.54 -13.32
CA PRO A 96 -4.75 -1.24 -14.42
C PRO A 96 -5.12 -2.43 -15.31
N ALA A 97 -4.35 -3.51 -15.31
CA ALA A 97 -4.62 -4.68 -16.17
C ALA A 97 -6.01 -5.27 -15.90
N ASP A 98 -6.44 -5.27 -14.64
CA ASP A 98 -7.70 -5.89 -14.19
C ASP A 98 -8.86 -4.87 -14.12
N ASP A 99 -8.74 -3.70 -14.76
CA ASP A 99 -9.78 -2.66 -14.75
C ASP A 99 -11.09 -3.11 -15.41
N LEU A 100 -11.01 -4.00 -16.40
CA LEU A 100 -12.20 -4.51 -17.10
C LEU A 100 -12.91 -5.62 -16.33
N ASP A 101 -12.21 -6.34 -15.46
CA ASP A 101 -12.76 -7.46 -14.69
C ASP A 101 -13.50 -6.97 -13.42
N MET A 102 -13.16 -5.77 -12.92
CA MET A 102 -13.84 -5.12 -11.80
C MET A 102 -14.29 -3.69 -12.15
N PRO A 103 -15.40 -3.52 -12.90
CA PRO A 103 -15.78 -2.21 -13.43
C PRO A 103 -16.25 -1.19 -12.38
N MET A 104 -16.65 -1.63 -11.18
CA MET A 104 -17.21 -0.78 -10.13
C MET A 104 -16.26 -0.67 -8.92
N LYS A 105 -15.35 0.32 -8.95
CA LYS A 105 -14.29 0.48 -7.92
C LYS A 105 -14.56 1.59 -6.86
N GLY A 106 -15.48 2.53 -7.14
CA GLY A 106 -15.84 3.63 -6.23
C GLY A 106 -17.22 3.48 -5.58
N PRO A 107 -17.71 4.47 -4.81
CA PRO A 107 -17.11 5.78 -4.51
C PRO A 107 -16.00 5.71 -3.45
N PHE A 108 -15.00 6.59 -3.57
CA PHE A 108 -13.84 6.62 -2.66
C PHE A 108 -14.04 7.58 -1.50
N ARG A 109 -13.52 7.20 -0.33
CA ARG A 109 -13.29 8.12 0.80
C ARG A 109 -11.79 8.35 0.91
N CYS A 110 -11.41 9.62 0.86
CA CYS A 110 -10.02 10.10 0.97
C CYS A 110 -9.87 10.83 2.29
#